data_AF-A0A7J7XQN1-F1
#
_entry.id   AF-A0A7J7XQN1-F1
#
_cell.length_a   1.000
_cell.length_b   1.000
_cell.length_c   1.000
_cell.angle_alpha   90.00
_cell.angle_beta   90.00
_cell.angle_gamma   90.00
#
_symmetry.space_group_name_H-M   'P 1'
#
loop_
_entity.id
_entity.type
_entity.pdbx_description
1 polymer ?
#
loop_
_entity_poly.entity_id
_entity_poly.type
_entity_poly.pdbx_seq_one_letter_code
_entity_poly.pdbx_strand_id
1 'polypeptide(L)'
;MRVLVRRCWGHLPAGGGAGGRSGPQWRALSGLGGSPGGEDGGGTRVREKPPWRVLFFGTDQFARETLRALHAARENKEEELIEKLEVVTVRSPSPKGLPVKQYALQSQLPVYEWPDVGSAEYDVGVVASFGRLLSEALILKFPYLFQF
;
A
#
# COMPACT_ATOMS: atom_id res chain seq x y z
N MET A 1 34.10 -3.63 -22.37
CA MET A 1 33.76 -2.38 -21.63
C MET A 1 33.05 -2.74 -20.33
N ARG A 2 33.70 -2.53 -19.18
CA ARG A 2 33.10 -2.71 -17.84
C ARG A 2 33.21 -1.36 -17.15
N VAL A 3 32.09 -0.70 -16.85
CA VAL A 3 32.08 0.53 -16.07
C VAL A 3 31.77 0.17 -14.62
N LEU A 4 32.85 0.15 -13.84
CA LEU A 4 32.86 0.18 -12.40
C LEU A 4 32.61 1.63 -11.98
N VAL A 5 31.45 1.95 -11.40
CA VAL A 5 31.29 3.25 -10.71
C VAL A 5 31.58 3.04 -9.23
N ARG A 6 32.68 3.66 -8.81
CA ARG A 6 33.24 3.59 -7.47
C ARG A 6 32.46 4.50 -6.53
N ARG A 7 32.14 3.97 -5.34
CA ARG A 7 31.89 4.76 -4.12
C ARG A 7 33.10 5.67 -3.87
N CYS A 8 32.84 6.96 -3.63
CA CYS A 8 33.77 7.84 -2.94
C CYS A 8 33.03 8.50 -1.78
N TRP A 9 33.40 8.11 -0.56
CA TRP A 9 33.18 8.90 0.64
C TRP A 9 34.08 10.14 0.58
N GLY A 10 33.47 11.31 0.75
CA GLY A 10 34.16 12.55 1.11
C GLY A 10 33.73 12.94 2.51
N HIS A 11 34.65 12.85 3.46
CA HIS A 11 34.52 13.23 4.86
C HIS A 11 35.22 14.58 5.04
N LEU A 12 34.59 15.57 5.68
CA LEU A 12 35.17 16.48 6.69
C LEU A 12 34.06 17.42 7.27
N PRO A 13 34.25 18.04 8.45
CA PRO A 13 33.28 17.97 9.53
C PRO A 13 32.95 19.35 10.15
N ALA A 14 32.21 19.30 11.26
CA ALA A 14 32.16 20.25 12.36
C ALA A 14 31.31 21.52 12.20
N GLY A 15 30.18 21.54 12.92
CA GLY A 15 29.40 22.73 13.26
C GLY A 15 28.14 22.32 14.01
N GLY A 16 28.17 22.41 15.34
CA GLY A 16 27.19 21.81 16.26
C GLY A 16 25.78 22.41 16.19
N GLY A 17 24.84 21.66 16.73
CA GLY A 17 23.47 22.11 16.95
C GLY A 17 22.58 20.96 17.41
N ALA A 18 22.21 20.99 18.69
CA ALA A 18 21.32 20.03 19.31
C ALA A 18 19.95 19.96 18.60
N GLY A 19 19.40 18.75 18.45
CA GLY A 19 18.06 18.55 17.93
C GLY A 19 17.71 17.07 17.90
N GLY A 20 17.01 16.59 18.93
CA GLY A 20 16.60 15.21 19.09
C GLY A 20 15.74 14.70 17.94
N ARG A 21 15.95 13.43 17.59
CA ARG A 21 15.14 12.59 16.71
C ARG A 21 13.64 12.79 17.00
N SER A 22 12.90 13.24 16.00
CA SER A 22 11.45 13.05 15.93
C SER A 22 11.12 12.21 14.70
N GLY A 23 10.97 10.90 14.90
CA GLY A 23 10.16 10.10 14.01
C GLY A 23 8.68 10.42 14.26
N PRO A 24 7.78 10.23 13.29
CA PRO A 24 6.35 10.41 13.51
C PRO A 24 5.84 9.39 14.53
N GLN A 25 5.62 9.85 15.76
CA GLN A 25 5.01 9.07 16.84
C GLN A 25 3.50 9.10 16.66
N TRP A 26 2.95 8.05 16.05
CA TRP A 26 1.52 7.79 16.10
C TRP A 26 1.17 7.37 17.53
N ARG A 27 0.50 8.24 18.29
CA ARG A 27 -0.10 7.86 19.58
C ARG A 27 -1.49 7.30 19.32
N ALA A 28 -1.64 5.99 19.48
CA ALA A 28 -2.94 5.39 19.71
C ALA A 28 -3.43 5.79 21.11
N LEU A 29 -4.54 6.50 21.19
CA LEU A 29 -5.25 6.71 22.46
C LEU A 29 -6.16 5.49 22.69
N SER A 30 -5.71 4.57 23.54
CA SER A 30 -6.56 3.52 24.08
C SER A 30 -7.49 4.14 25.13
N GLY A 31 -8.74 4.40 24.75
CA GLY A 31 -9.81 4.76 25.65
C GLY A 31 -10.39 3.52 26.32
N LEU A 32 -10.29 3.48 27.65
CA LEU A 32 -10.97 2.53 28.53
C LEU A 32 -12.49 2.81 28.54
N GLY A 33 -13.33 1.79 28.37
CA GLY A 33 -14.78 1.89 28.52
C GLY A 33 -15.45 0.50 28.52
N GLY A 34 -16.26 0.20 29.54
CA GLY A 34 -16.71 -1.14 29.91
C GLY A 34 -17.84 -1.79 29.09
N SER A 35 -18.02 -3.09 29.37
CA SER A 35 -18.95 -4.14 28.90
C SER A 35 -20.47 -3.84 28.96
N PRO A 36 -21.36 -4.83 28.70
CA PRO A 36 -21.50 -5.73 27.54
C PRO A 36 -22.94 -5.66 26.95
N GLY A 37 -23.10 -5.87 25.64
CA GLY A 37 -24.42 -6.01 25.01
C GLY A 37 -24.26 -6.76 23.70
N GLY A 38 -24.72 -8.00 23.67
CA GLY A 38 -24.49 -8.92 22.57
C GLY A 38 -25.30 -8.55 21.33
N GLU A 39 -24.60 -8.44 20.21
CA GLU A 39 -25.10 -8.64 18.87
C GLU A 39 -23.97 -9.33 18.11
N ASP A 40 -24.14 -10.62 17.81
CA ASP A 40 -23.23 -11.41 16.97
C ASP A 40 -23.37 -10.93 15.51
N GLY A 41 -22.99 -9.69 15.25
CA GLY A 41 -22.72 -9.20 13.92
C GLY A 41 -21.32 -9.69 13.57
N GLY A 42 -21.21 -10.56 12.57
CA GLY A 42 -19.94 -11.00 12.01
C GLY A 42 -19.11 -9.82 11.50
N GLY A 43 -18.51 -9.08 12.42
CA GLY A 43 -17.66 -7.95 12.16
C GLY A 43 -16.35 -8.49 11.61
N THR A 44 -16.04 -8.08 10.38
CA THR A 44 -14.69 -8.11 9.83
C THR A 44 -13.76 -7.59 10.92
N ARG A 45 -12.95 -8.48 11.49
CA ARG A 45 -12.06 -8.15 12.61
C ARG A 45 -11.06 -7.14 12.08
N VAL A 46 -11.25 -5.86 12.38
CA VAL A 46 -10.39 -4.80 11.88
C VAL A 46 -8.98 -5.06 12.39
N ARG A 47 -8.03 -5.30 11.48
CA ARG A 47 -6.62 -5.34 11.86
C ARG A 47 -6.21 -3.94 12.26
N GLU A 48 -5.60 -3.79 13.42
CA GLU A 48 -5.12 -2.50 13.92
C GLU A 48 -3.61 -2.31 13.71
N LYS A 49 -2.90 -3.36 13.30
CA LYS A 49 -1.44 -3.38 13.12
C LYS A 49 -1.01 -4.25 11.94
N PRO A 50 0.19 -4.00 11.38
CA PRO A 50 0.78 -4.85 10.34
C PRO A 50 0.98 -6.31 10.81
N PRO A 51 1.13 -7.26 9.86
CA PRO A 51 1.24 -7.06 8.42
C PRO A 51 -0.12 -6.80 7.74
N TRP A 52 -0.19 -5.89 6.78
CA TRP A 52 -1.45 -5.47 6.14
C TRP A 52 -1.77 -6.26 4.87
N ARG A 53 -3.06 -6.52 4.61
CA ARG A 53 -3.55 -7.01 3.32
C ARG A 53 -4.02 -5.82 2.49
N VAL A 54 -3.26 -5.49 1.46
CA VAL A 54 -3.43 -4.27 0.66
C VAL A 54 -4.04 -4.60 -0.70
N LEU A 55 -5.11 -3.90 -1.08
CA LEU A 55 -5.62 -3.86 -2.45
C LEU A 55 -5.31 -2.50 -3.07
N PHE A 56 -4.54 -2.51 -4.15
CA PHE A 56 -4.10 -1.31 -4.87
C PHE A 56 -4.95 -1.09 -6.12
N PHE A 57 -5.46 0.12 -6.33
CA PHE A 57 -6.22 0.52 -7.50
C PHE A 57 -5.44 1.57 -8.30
N GLY A 58 -5.15 1.30 -9.57
CA GLY A 58 -4.44 2.27 -10.40
C GLY A 58 -4.27 1.87 -11.86
N THR A 59 -4.06 2.87 -12.72
CA THR A 59 -3.92 2.67 -14.17
C THR A 59 -2.65 3.28 -14.74
N ASP A 60 -2.27 4.46 -14.30
CA ASP A 60 -1.28 5.30 -14.98
C ASP A 60 0.16 5.18 -14.43
N GLN A 61 1.06 5.97 -15.03
CA GLN A 61 2.48 5.97 -14.67
C GLN A 61 2.74 6.39 -13.22
N PHE A 62 1.96 7.35 -12.70
CA PHE A 62 2.02 7.78 -11.30
C PHE A 62 1.64 6.63 -10.36
N ALA A 63 0.52 5.96 -10.64
CA ALA A 63 0.07 4.80 -9.89
C ALA A 63 1.11 3.67 -9.86
N ARG A 64 1.85 3.48 -10.96
CA ARG A 64 2.94 2.49 -11.01
C ARG A 64 4.05 2.80 -10.00
N GLU A 65 4.43 4.07 -9.81
CA GLU A 65 5.46 4.43 -8.82
C GLU A 65 4.98 4.15 -7.39
N THR A 66 3.72 4.44 -7.10
CA THR A 66 3.10 4.09 -5.83
C THR A 66 3.10 2.58 -5.60
N LEU A 67 2.67 1.80 -6.59
CA LEU A 67 2.69 0.34 -6.52
C LEU A 67 4.09 -0.21 -6.30
N ARG A 68 5.10 0.37 -6.97
CA ARG A 68 6.50 0.00 -6.79
C ARG A 68 6.99 0.27 -5.36
N ALA A 69 6.62 1.39 -4.77
CA ALA A 69 6.97 1.70 -3.38
C ALA A 69 6.31 0.71 -2.40
N LEU A 70 5.03 0.38 -2.61
CA LEU A 70 4.33 -0.64 -1.82
C LEU A 70 4.96 -2.03 -1.98
N HIS A 71 5.35 -2.40 -3.20
CA HIS A 71 6.03 -3.67 -3.46
C HIS A 71 7.36 -3.75 -2.70
N ALA A 72 8.18 -2.69 -2.74
CA ALA A 72 9.43 -2.63 -2.01
C ALA A 72 9.21 -2.73 -0.48
N ALA A 73 8.17 -2.08 0.05
CA ALA A 73 7.81 -2.19 1.47
C ALA A 73 7.37 -3.62 1.85
N ARG A 74 6.72 -4.35 0.93
CA ARG A 74 6.38 -5.77 1.11
C ARG A 74 7.61 -6.67 1.12
N GLU A 75 8.60 -6.40 0.28
CA GLU A 75 9.83 -7.19 0.22
C GLU A 75 10.79 -6.91 1.39
N ASN A 76 10.58 -5.81 2.12
CA ASN A 76 11.36 -5.49 3.31
C ASN A 76 11.00 -6.40 4.49
N LYS A 77 11.85 -7.41 4.73
CA LYS A 77 11.69 -8.40 5.82
C LYS A 77 11.98 -7.85 7.22
N GLU A 78 12.56 -6.66 7.35
CA GLU A 78 12.86 -6.09 8.67
C GLU A 78 11.62 -5.51 9.36
N GLU A 79 10.66 -5.00 8.59
CA GLU A 79 9.46 -4.34 9.11
C GLU A 79 8.16 -5.13 8.87
N GLU A 80 8.17 -6.14 7.98
CA GLU A 80 7.04 -7.00 7.62
C GLU A 80 5.69 -6.24 7.56
N LEU A 81 5.65 -5.11 6.84
CA LEU A 81 4.49 -4.21 6.86
C LEU A 81 3.31 -4.73 6.06
N ILE A 82 3.56 -5.51 5.01
CA ILE A 82 2.54 -5.93 4.04
C ILE A 82 2.58 -7.45 3.90
N GLU A 83 1.50 -8.10 4.30
CA GLU A 83 1.31 -9.55 4.13
C GLU A 83 1.03 -9.85 2.65
N LYS A 84 0.09 -9.11 2.09
CA LYS A 84 -0.47 -9.35 0.75
C LYS A 84 -0.61 -8.04 0.01
N LEU A 85 -0.19 -8.02 -1.26
CA LEU A 85 -0.36 -6.90 -2.15
C LEU A 85 -0.97 -7.41 -3.45
N GLU A 86 -2.16 -6.90 -3.77
CA GLU A 86 -2.89 -7.24 -4.98
C GLU A 86 -3.28 -5.97 -5.73
N VAL A 87 -3.50 -6.10 -7.03
CA VAL A 87 -3.65 -4.95 -7.93
C VAL A 87 -4.98 -5.06 -8.67
N VAL A 88 -5.74 -3.98 -8.67
CA VAL A 88 -6.92 -3.78 -9.50
C VAL A 88 -6.60 -2.71 -10.52
N THR A 89 -6.79 -3.03 -11.79
CA THR A 89 -6.57 -2.12 -12.90
C THR A 89 -7.71 -2.24 -13.91
N VAL A 90 -7.82 -1.30 -14.84
CA VAL A 90 -8.86 -1.39 -15.88
C VAL A 90 -8.36 -2.19 -17.08
N ARG A 91 -9.30 -2.74 -17.86
CA ARG A 91 -8.94 -3.37 -19.13
C ARG A 91 -8.38 -2.31 -20.09
N SER A 92 -7.18 -2.55 -20.62
CA SER A 92 -6.60 -1.69 -21.66
C SER A 92 -7.19 -2.05 -23.04
N PRO A 93 -7.74 -1.09 -23.79
CA PRO A 93 -8.02 -1.29 -25.21
C PRO A 93 -6.75 -1.20 -26.06
N SER A 94 -5.65 -0.66 -25.52
CA SER A 94 -4.39 -0.49 -26.24
C SER A 94 -3.48 -1.72 -26.13
N PRO A 95 -2.74 -2.07 -27.20
CA PRO A 95 -1.80 -3.19 -27.19
C PRO A 95 -0.58 -2.97 -26.28
N LYS A 96 -0.27 -1.70 -25.96
CA LYS A 96 0.82 -1.34 -25.04
C LYS A 96 0.51 -1.73 -23.59
N GLY A 97 -0.77 -1.90 -23.24
CA GLY A 97 -1.21 -2.17 -21.87
C GLY A 97 -1.08 -0.96 -20.94
N LEU A 98 -1.53 -1.12 -19.70
CA LEU A 98 -1.41 -0.09 -18.67
C LEU A 98 -0.09 -0.25 -17.91
N PRO A 99 0.61 0.87 -17.58
CA PRO A 99 1.85 0.84 -16.81
C PRO A 99 1.76 0.01 -15.53
N VAL A 100 0.66 0.14 -14.79
CA VAL A 100 0.40 -0.64 -13.55
C VAL A 100 0.27 -2.13 -13.84
N LYS A 101 -0.52 -2.51 -14.86
CA LYS A 101 -0.71 -3.92 -15.25
C LYS A 101 0.62 -4.57 -15.65
N GLN A 102 1.42 -3.88 -16.43
CA GLN A 102 2.72 -4.38 -16.87
C GLN A 102 3.67 -4.61 -15.68
N TYR A 103 3.74 -3.64 -14.76
CA TYR A 103 4.58 -3.78 -13.57
C TYR A 103 4.13 -4.91 -12.66
N ALA A 104 2.82 -5.00 -12.38
CA ALA A 104 2.27 -6.05 -11.53
C ALA A 104 2.56 -7.46 -12.07
N LEU A 105 2.43 -7.67 -13.38
CA LEU A 105 2.77 -8.95 -14.02
C LEU A 105 4.27 -9.27 -13.92
N GLN A 106 5.15 -8.29 -14.10
CA GLN A 106 6.60 -8.46 -13.96
C GLN A 106 7.01 -8.81 -12.53
N SER A 107 6.35 -8.19 -11.54
CA SER A 107 6.55 -8.45 -10.11
C SER A 107 5.76 -9.65 -9.60
N GLN A 108 5.08 -10.40 -10.48
CA GLN A 108 4.27 -11.58 -10.13
C GLN A 108 3.18 -11.29 -9.09
N LEU A 109 2.63 -10.08 -9.12
CA LEU A 109 1.51 -9.68 -8.26
C LEU A 109 0.17 -10.11 -8.87
N PRO A 110 -0.79 -10.58 -8.06
CA PRO A 110 -2.14 -10.84 -8.54
C PRO A 110 -2.78 -9.57 -9.09
N VAL A 111 -3.37 -9.68 -10.29
CA VAL A 111 -4.03 -8.57 -10.98
C VAL A 111 -5.49 -8.94 -11.25
N TYR A 112 -6.41 -8.08 -10.84
CA TYR A 112 -7.82 -8.13 -11.20
C TYR A 112 -8.15 -7.04 -12.21
N GLU A 113 -9.06 -7.36 -13.12
CA GLU A 113 -9.60 -6.40 -14.06
C GLU A 113 -10.91 -5.82 -13.52
N TRP A 114 -10.94 -4.51 -13.31
CA TRP A 114 -12.13 -3.79 -12.90
C TRP A 114 -13.33 -4.11 -13.81
N PRO A 115 -14.54 -4.35 -13.27
CA PRO A 115 -14.97 -4.12 -11.89
C PRO A 115 -14.72 -5.26 -10.91
N ASP A 116 -14.04 -6.32 -11.33
CA ASP A 116 -13.72 -7.42 -10.44
C ASP A 116 -12.68 -6.98 -9.41
N VAL A 117 -12.98 -7.28 -8.15
CA VAL A 117 -12.09 -7.08 -7.02
C VAL A 117 -12.02 -8.43 -6.32
N GLY A 118 -10.82 -8.91 -6.01
CA GLY A 118 -10.61 -10.23 -5.45
C GLY A 118 -11.55 -10.54 -4.27
N SER A 119 -11.86 -11.83 -4.08
CA SER A 119 -12.77 -12.29 -3.02
C SER A 119 -12.16 -12.26 -1.62
N ALA A 120 -10.89 -11.83 -1.49
CA ALA A 120 -10.20 -11.77 -0.21
C ALA A 120 -10.67 -10.56 0.63
N GLU A 121 -10.60 -10.72 1.95
CA GLU A 121 -10.73 -9.60 2.87
C GLU A 121 -9.43 -8.78 2.88
N TYR A 122 -9.57 -7.48 2.68
CA TYR A 122 -8.46 -6.52 2.66
C TYR A 122 -8.60 -5.53 3.82
N ASP A 123 -7.46 -5.17 4.40
CA ASP A 123 -7.42 -4.22 5.52
C ASP A 123 -7.24 -2.78 5.01
N VAL A 124 -6.46 -2.62 3.94
CA VAL A 124 -6.10 -1.32 3.38
C VAL A 124 -6.40 -1.27 1.88
N GLY A 125 -7.19 -0.29 1.46
CA GLY A 125 -7.34 0.08 0.06
C GLY A 125 -6.43 1.26 -0.27
N VAL A 126 -5.65 1.16 -1.35
CA VAL A 126 -4.83 2.29 -1.85
C VAL A 126 -5.26 2.61 -3.27
N VAL A 127 -5.73 3.83 -3.51
CA VAL A 127 -6.20 4.30 -4.81
C VAL A 127 -5.25 5.38 -5.29
N ALA A 128 -4.56 5.12 -6.39
CA ALA A 128 -3.68 6.10 -7.02
C ALA A 128 -3.99 6.20 -8.51
N SER A 129 -4.39 7.39 -8.98
CA SER A 129 -4.68 7.64 -10.41
C SER A 129 -5.43 6.48 -11.09
N PHE A 130 -6.56 6.05 -10.54
CA PHE A 130 -7.34 4.92 -11.05
C PHE A 130 -8.33 5.30 -12.16
N GLY A 131 -8.78 6.56 -12.18
CA GLY A 131 -9.69 7.08 -13.22
C GLY A 131 -11.09 6.44 -13.23
N ARG A 132 -11.47 5.74 -12.16
CA ARG A 132 -12.80 5.16 -11.96
C ARG A 132 -13.28 5.48 -10.54
N LEU A 133 -14.60 5.59 -10.39
CA LEU A 133 -15.24 5.76 -9.09
C LEU A 133 -15.39 4.39 -8.43
N LEU A 134 -15.00 4.30 -7.16
CA LEU A 134 -15.30 3.15 -6.32
C LEU A 134 -16.74 3.28 -5.80
N SER A 135 -17.49 2.18 -5.80
CA SER A 135 -18.83 2.17 -5.22
C SER A 135 -18.75 2.29 -3.70
N GLU A 136 -19.79 2.85 -3.08
CA GLU A 136 -19.90 2.94 -1.62
C GLU A 136 -19.74 1.56 -0.97
N ALA A 137 -20.40 0.55 -1.53
CA ALA A 137 -20.30 -0.83 -1.06
C ALA A 137 -18.87 -1.39 -1.12
N LEU A 138 -17.99 -0.87 -1.99
CA LEU A 138 -16.59 -1.26 -2.05
C LEU A 138 -15.75 -0.44 -1.06
N ILE A 139 -16.01 0.87 -0.95
CA ILE A 139 -15.33 1.75 0.01
C ILE A 139 -15.54 1.24 1.44
N LEU A 140 -16.77 0.86 1.79
CA LEU A 140 -17.14 0.35 3.11
C LEU A 140 -16.52 -1.02 3.44
N LYS A 141 -15.95 -1.74 2.46
CA LYS A 141 -15.21 -2.99 2.73
C LYS A 141 -13.83 -2.76 3.33
N PHE A 142 -13.27 -1.57 3.17
CA PHE A 142 -11.92 -1.26 3.65
C PHE A 142 -11.99 -0.53 4.98
N PRO A 143 -11.41 -1.10 6.06
CA PRO A 143 -11.21 -0.37 7.31
C PRO A 143 -10.39 0.91 7.12
N TYR A 144 -9.39 0.86 6.23
CA TYR A 144 -8.57 2.01 5.87
C TYR A 144 -8.51 2.18 4.35
N LEU A 145 -8.91 3.34 3.84
CA LEU A 145 -8.86 3.65 2.40
C LEU A 145 -8.10 4.96 2.18
N PHE A 146 -7.05 4.92 1.36
CA PHE A 146 -6.24 6.08 0.97
C PHE A 146 -6.40 6.36 -0.52
N GLN A 147 -6.61 7.62 -0.89
CA GLN A 147 -6.75 8.04 -2.29
C GLN A 147 -5.88 9.28 -2.59
N PHE A 148 -5.12 9.25 -3.69
CA PHE A 148 -4.26 10.36 -4.14
C PHE A 148 -3.99 10.36 -5.65
#